data_AF-A0A821J9H5-F1
#
_entry.id   AF-A0A821J9H5-F1
#
_cell.length_a   1.000
_cell.length_b   1.000
_cell.length_c   1.000
_cell.angle_alpha   90.00
_cell.angle_beta   90.00
_cell.angle_gamma   90.00
#
_symmetry.space_group_name_H-M   'P 1'
#
loop_
_entity.id
_entity.type
_entity.pdbx_description
1 polymer ?
#
loop_
_entity_poly.entity_id
_entity_poly.type
_entity_poly.pdbx_seq_one_letter_code
_entity_poly.pdbx_strand_id
1 'polypeptide(L)'
;LNRLQSLSERTIISHIGRIFHEKVQLICEAFTRYISGYSEACSQLKQLSKCASFQRFIQENNSNLSIEQFLQIPLNHIDNLANQLDTLCCICENANDANYLLHVLKELRQCSLYNESSSTSHHHCTTTMTLNSASGITSSSISQSEDDQIVDLQNRLQFRKHIQPVTVTGRNRHVIFSGVLLLQNENKNYTETWAILLNDMLLFTQRNAIDTRLTLQ
;
A
#
# COMPACT_ATOMS: atom_id res chain seq x y z
N LEU A 1 10.15 -36.26 -13.43
CA LEU A 1 8.69 -36.01 -13.49
C LEU A 1 7.98 -36.02 -12.12
N ASN A 2 8.62 -36.38 -11.00
CA ASN A 2 7.97 -36.45 -9.67
C ASN A 2 8.34 -35.29 -8.70
N ARG A 3 8.72 -34.11 -9.19
CA ARG A 3 9.03 -32.93 -8.34
C ARG A 3 8.01 -31.79 -8.44
N LEU A 4 6.93 -31.96 -9.20
CA LEU A 4 5.88 -30.96 -9.35
C LEU A 4 4.63 -31.22 -8.49
N GLN A 5 4.60 -32.32 -7.72
CA GLN A 5 3.47 -32.65 -6.83
C GLN A 5 3.63 -32.13 -5.39
N SER A 6 4.79 -31.61 -4.98
CA SER A 6 5.02 -31.14 -3.61
C SER A 6 4.79 -29.63 -3.42
N LEU A 7 4.19 -28.95 -4.40
CA LEU A 7 3.74 -27.55 -4.27
C LEU A 7 2.20 -27.47 -4.09
N SER A 8 1.53 -28.59 -3.77
CA SER A 8 0.08 -28.63 -3.56
C SER A 8 -0.37 -28.22 -2.15
N GLU A 9 0.54 -27.85 -1.25
CA GLU A 9 0.21 -27.12 -0.02
C GLU A 9 0.49 -25.64 -0.24
N ARG A 10 -0.15 -25.07 -1.28
CA ARG A 10 -0.27 -23.62 -1.38
C ARG A 10 -0.99 -23.18 -0.10
N THR A 11 -0.41 -22.26 0.65
CA THR A 11 -1.12 -21.50 1.68
C THR A 11 -2.34 -20.89 1.00
N ILE A 12 -3.49 -21.57 1.10
CA ILE A 12 -4.76 -21.03 0.62
C ILE A 12 -5.03 -19.87 1.57
N ILE A 13 -4.71 -18.65 1.13
CA ILE A 13 -5.10 -17.45 1.85
C ILE A 13 -6.63 -17.43 1.78
N SER A 14 -7.27 -18.00 2.79
CA SER A 14 -8.70 -18.35 2.81
C SER A 14 -9.61 -17.15 3.06
N HIS A 15 -9.04 -15.94 3.10
CA HIS A 15 -9.66 -14.70 3.57
C HIS A 15 -9.18 -13.46 2.79
N ILE A 16 -8.77 -13.61 1.52
CA ILE A 16 -8.31 -12.47 0.71
C ILE A 16 -9.46 -11.47 0.55
N GLY A 17 -10.66 -11.97 0.24
CA GLY A 17 -11.86 -11.16 0.08
C GLY A 17 -12.12 -10.28 1.30
N ARG A 18 -12.07 -10.87 2.50
CA ARG A 18 -12.26 -10.12 3.74
C ARG A 18 -11.23 -8.99 3.92
N ILE A 19 -9.95 -9.25 3.64
CA ILE A 19 -8.88 -8.24 3.77
C ILE A 19 -9.14 -7.05 2.84
N PHE A 20 -9.52 -7.32 1.59
CA PHE A 20 -9.85 -6.25 0.66
C PHE A 20 -11.14 -5.53 1.04
N HIS A 21 -12.15 -6.26 1.50
CA HIS A 21 -13.43 -5.69 1.92
C HIS A 21 -13.26 -4.68 3.06
N GLU A 22 -12.42 -4.97 4.05
CA GLU A 22 -12.12 -4.04 5.15
C GLU A 22 -11.46 -2.72 4.67
N LYS A 23 -10.84 -2.73 3.48
CA LYS A 23 -10.07 -1.57 2.96
C LYS A 23 -10.66 -0.92 1.71
N VAL A 24 -11.67 -1.52 1.09
CA VAL A 24 -12.13 -1.10 -0.26
C VAL A 24 -12.60 0.34 -0.30
N GLN A 25 -13.27 0.84 0.74
CA GLN A 25 -13.72 2.23 0.80
C GLN A 25 -12.54 3.21 0.78
N LEU A 26 -11.49 2.94 1.58
CA LEU A 26 -10.29 3.78 1.62
C LEU A 26 -9.56 3.76 0.27
N ILE A 27 -9.48 2.60 -0.36
CA ILE A 27 -8.90 2.43 -1.69
C ILE A 27 -9.69 3.27 -2.72
N CYS A 28 -11.01 3.11 -2.77
CA CYS A 28 -11.87 3.86 -3.69
C CYS A 28 -11.81 5.37 -3.45
N GLU A 29 -11.73 5.85 -2.20
CA GLU A 29 -11.60 7.27 -1.90
C GLU A 29 -10.26 7.84 -2.43
N ALA A 30 -9.16 7.13 -2.17
CA ALA A 30 -7.84 7.53 -2.64
C ALA A 30 -7.78 7.59 -4.18
N PHE A 31 -8.32 6.58 -4.86
CA PHE A 31 -8.37 6.56 -6.32
C PHE A 31 -9.28 7.63 -6.88
N THR A 32 -10.47 7.84 -6.30
CA THR A 32 -11.38 8.91 -6.71
C THR A 32 -10.67 10.27 -6.65
N ARG A 33 -9.96 10.56 -5.55
CA ARG A 33 -9.20 11.80 -5.40
C ARG A 33 -8.11 11.92 -6.45
N TYR A 34 -7.32 10.86 -6.66
CA TYR A 34 -6.26 10.85 -7.67
C TYR A 34 -6.81 11.08 -9.09
N ILE A 35 -7.83 10.32 -9.46
CA ILE A 35 -8.48 10.37 -10.78
C ILE A 35 -9.05 11.77 -11.04
N SER A 36 -9.73 12.37 -10.05
CA SER A 36 -10.30 13.71 -10.18
C SER A 36 -9.24 14.79 -10.47
N GLY A 37 -8.02 14.64 -9.95
CA GLY A 37 -6.90 15.57 -10.18
C GLY A 37 -6.07 15.25 -11.43
N TYR A 38 -6.25 14.09 -12.05
CA TYR A 38 -5.35 13.61 -13.11
C TYR A 38 -5.34 14.51 -14.35
N SER A 39 -6.51 14.96 -14.81
CA SER A 39 -6.63 15.83 -15.99
C SER A 39 -5.92 17.18 -15.78
N GLU A 40 -6.09 17.78 -14.61
CA GLU A 40 -5.42 19.02 -14.24
C GLU A 40 -3.90 18.83 -14.14
N ALA A 41 -3.45 17.78 -13.47
CA ALA A 41 -2.03 17.44 -13.38
C ALA A 41 -1.39 17.25 -14.77
N CYS A 42 -2.08 16.57 -15.69
CA CYS A 42 -1.63 16.42 -17.08
C CYS A 42 -1.54 17.77 -17.81
N SER A 43 -2.52 18.66 -17.60
CA SER A 43 -2.51 20.01 -18.19
C SER A 43 -1.35 20.85 -17.66
N GLN A 44 -1.12 20.85 -16.35
CA GLN A 44 -0.01 21.55 -15.72
C GLN A 44 1.34 21.00 -16.20
N LEU A 45 1.49 19.68 -16.30
CA LEU A 45 2.70 19.05 -16.81
C LEU A 45 3.01 19.47 -18.26
N LYS A 46 1.98 19.55 -19.12
CA LYS A 46 2.13 20.07 -20.50
C LYS A 46 2.54 21.55 -20.55
N GLN A 47 2.20 22.34 -19.55
CA GLN A 47 2.65 23.73 -19.45
C GLN A 47 4.09 23.80 -18.95
N LEU A 48 4.41 23.04 -17.89
CA LEU A 48 5.75 22.97 -17.31
C LEU A 48 6.78 22.39 -18.28
N SER A 49 6.38 21.45 -19.14
CA SER A 49 7.26 20.87 -20.15
C SER A 49 7.73 21.87 -21.21
N LYS A 50 7.14 23.07 -21.29
CA LYS A 50 7.63 24.18 -22.12
C LYS A 50 8.74 24.99 -21.44
N CYS A 51 8.95 24.81 -20.13
CA CYS A 51 9.93 25.53 -19.35
C CYS A 51 11.31 24.84 -19.40
N ALA A 52 12.33 25.54 -19.88
CA ALA A 52 13.68 24.98 -20.04
C ALA A 52 14.33 24.55 -18.72
N SER A 53 14.06 25.27 -17.61
CA SER A 53 14.59 24.88 -16.30
C SER A 53 13.95 23.59 -15.80
N PHE A 54 12.64 23.41 -16.03
CA PHE A 54 11.93 22.19 -15.70
C PHE A 54 12.43 21.01 -16.54
N GLN A 55 12.59 21.19 -17.86
CA GLN A 55 13.15 20.14 -18.72
C GLN A 55 14.56 19.70 -18.27
N ARG A 56 15.42 20.66 -17.91
CA ARG A 56 16.77 20.36 -17.38
C ARG A 56 16.68 19.57 -16.08
N PHE A 57 15.82 19.97 -15.16
CA PHE A 57 15.57 19.24 -13.92
C PHE A 57 15.14 17.80 -14.17
N ILE A 58 14.23 17.55 -15.13
CA ILE A 58 13.80 16.18 -15.47
C ILE A 58 14.94 15.35 -16.06
N GLN A 59 15.74 15.94 -16.95
CA GLN A 59 16.90 15.27 -17.55
C GLN A 59 17.97 14.90 -16.52
N GLU A 60 18.19 15.76 -15.52
CA GLU A 60 19.17 15.51 -14.44
C GLU A 60 18.76 14.35 -13.51
N ASN A 61 17.45 14.11 -13.36
CA ASN A 61 16.92 13.11 -12.43
C ASN A 61 16.81 11.68 -13.03
N ASN A 62 17.26 11.45 -14.27
CA ASN A 62 17.47 10.13 -14.91
C ASN A 62 16.53 9.00 -14.43
N SER A 63 15.23 9.19 -14.60
CA SER A 63 14.22 8.17 -14.34
C SER A 63 14.00 7.31 -15.58
N ASN A 64 13.81 6.00 -15.39
CA ASN A 64 13.41 5.08 -16.46
C ASN A 64 11.96 5.31 -16.94
N LEU A 65 11.19 6.10 -16.20
CA LEU A 65 9.80 6.46 -16.49
C LEU A 65 9.67 7.95 -16.69
N SER A 66 8.96 8.37 -17.75
CA SER A 66 8.54 9.76 -17.88
C SER A 66 7.52 10.11 -16.79
N ILE A 67 7.38 11.40 -16.46
CA ILE A 67 6.38 11.83 -15.47
C ILE A 67 4.97 11.48 -15.96
N GLU A 68 4.70 11.61 -17.26
CA GLU A 68 3.43 11.21 -17.86
C GLU A 68 3.14 9.72 -17.63
N GLN A 69 4.15 8.86 -17.83
CA GLN A 69 4.01 7.42 -17.57
C GLN A 69 3.80 7.14 -16.08
N PHE A 70 4.50 7.87 -15.20
CA PHE A 70 4.34 7.74 -13.77
C PHE A 70 2.91 8.10 -13.33
N LEU A 71 2.35 9.18 -13.87
CA LEU A 71 0.98 9.61 -13.58
C LEU A 71 -0.09 8.59 -14.02
N GLN A 72 0.22 7.73 -15.00
CA GLN A 72 -0.69 6.68 -15.45
C GLN A 72 -0.68 5.43 -14.56
N ILE A 73 0.35 5.23 -13.74
CA ILE A 73 0.51 4.01 -12.93
C ILE A 73 -0.72 3.75 -12.05
N PRO A 74 -1.25 4.72 -11.27
CA PRO A 74 -2.40 4.46 -10.43
C PRO A 74 -3.66 4.12 -11.24
N LEU A 75 -3.86 4.75 -12.40
CA LEU A 75 -4.99 4.46 -13.28
C LEU A 75 -4.95 3.01 -13.79
N ASN A 76 -3.78 2.58 -14.27
CA ASN A 76 -3.60 1.20 -14.71
C ASN A 76 -3.68 0.21 -13.53
N HIS A 77 -3.28 0.64 -12.33
CA HIS A 77 -3.27 -0.23 -11.16
C HIS A 77 -4.68 -0.60 -10.70
N ILE A 78 -5.63 0.33 -10.68
CA ILE A 78 -7.01 0.02 -10.24
C ILE A 78 -7.69 -1.00 -11.18
N ASP A 79 -7.49 -0.86 -12.49
CA ASP A 79 -8.05 -1.79 -13.48
C ASP A 79 -7.39 -3.17 -13.39
N ASN A 80 -6.06 -3.20 -13.25
CA ASN A 80 -5.31 -4.45 -13.05
C ASN A 80 -5.72 -5.16 -11.75
N LEU A 81 -5.92 -4.40 -10.67
CA LEU A 81 -6.37 -4.94 -9.40
C LEU A 81 -7.76 -5.56 -9.54
N ALA A 82 -8.71 -4.87 -10.18
CA ALA A 82 -10.04 -5.40 -10.43
C ALA A 82 -9.98 -6.72 -11.24
N ASN A 83 -9.16 -6.78 -12.30
CA ASN A 83 -9.00 -7.98 -13.12
C ASN A 83 -8.40 -9.16 -12.34
N GLN A 84 -7.42 -8.89 -11.46
CA GLN A 84 -6.82 -9.89 -10.59
C GLN A 84 -7.83 -10.43 -9.57
N LEU A 85 -8.63 -9.56 -8.96
CA LEU A 85 -9.67 -9.97 -8.01
C LEU A 85 -10.81 -10.75 -8.68
N ASP A 86 -11.17 -10.40 -9.92
CA ASP A 86 -12.14 -11.17 -10.72
C ASP A 86 -11.65 -12.59 -10.99
N THR A 87 -10.35 -12.73 -11.33
CA THR A 87 -9.73 -14.05 -11.48
C THR A 87 -9.76 -14.84 -10.17
N LEU A 88 -9.54 -14.18 -9.03
CA LEU A 88 -9.61 -14.80 -7.72
C LEU A 88 -11.04 -15.24 -7.37
N CYS A 89 -12.07 -14.46 -7.72
CA CYS A 89 -13.47 -14.86 -7.56
C CYS A 89 -13.75 -16.21 -8.24
N CYS A 90 -13.23 -16.43 -9.46
CA CYS A 90 -13.46 -17.65 -10.22
C CYS A 90 -12.85 -18.91 -9.60
N ILE A 91 -11.80 -18.78 -8.78
CA ILE A 91 -11.09 -19.91 -8.18
C ILE A 91 -11.32 -20.01 -6.66
N CYS A 92 -12.13 -19.12 -6.08
CA CYS A 92 -12.38 -19.09 -4.65
C CYS A 92 -13.39 -20.17 -4.24
N GLU A 93 -12.93 -21.19 -3.51
CA GLU A 93 -13.78 -22.26 -3.00
C GLU A 93 -14.61 -21.84 -1.76
N ASN A 94 -14.16 -20.81 -1.03
CA ASN A 94 -14.87 -20.28 0.14
C ASN A 94 -15.98 -19.31 -0.30
N ALA A 95 -17.24 -19.72 -0.16
CA ALA A 95 -18.40 -18.91 -0.56
C ALA A 95 -18.48 -17.56 0.19
N ASN A 96 -18.07 -17.50 1.46
CA ASN A 96 -18.09 -16.25 2.22
C ASN A 96 -17.02 -15.27 1.72
N ASP A 97 -15.82 -15.78 1.42
CA ASP A 97 -14.74 -14.94 0.90
C ASP A 97 -15.01 -14.49 -0.54
N ALA A 98 -15.64 -15.35 -1.35
CA ALA A 98 -16.12 -15.01 -2.68
C ALA A 98 -17.14 -13.86 -2.65
N ASN A 99 -18.07 -13.84 -1.68
CA ASN A 99 -19.01 -12.73 -1.51
C ASN A 99 -18.30 -11.42 -1.19
N TYR A 100 -17.27 -11.45 -0.34
CA TYR A 100 -16.45 -10.26 -0.07
C TYR A 100 -15.71 -9.79 -1.34
N LEU A 101 -15.09 -10.70 -2.10
CA LEU A 101 -14.42 -10.37 -3.35
C LEU A 101 -15.38 -9.76 -4.38
N LEU A 102 -16.59 -10.32 -4.53
CA LEU A 102 -17.61 -9.78 -5.43
C LEU A 102 -18.03 -8.36 -5.05
N HIS A 103 -18.20 -8.10 -3.75
CA HIS A 103 -18.48 -6.75 -3.26
C HIS A 103 -17.32 -5.79 -3.59
N VAL A 104 -16.08 -6.18 -3.29
CA VAL A 104 -14.90 -5.37 -3.58
C VAL A 104 -14.79 -5.07 -5.08
N LEU A 105 -15.00 -6.08 -5.92
CA LEU A 105 -14.92 -5.94 -7.37
C LEU A 105 -15.96 -4.94 -7.90
N LYS A 106 -17.19 -4.98 -7.36
CA LYS A 106 -18.24 -4.02 -7.70
C LYS A 106 -17.81 -2.59 -7.36
N GLU A 107 -17.30 -2.36 -6.15
CA GLU A 107 -16.85 -1.04 -5.70
C GLU A 107 -15.69 -0.50 -6.54
N LEU A 108 -14.68 -1.33 -6.85
CA LEU A 108 -13.54 -0.94 -7.68
C LEU A 108 -13.96 -0.60 -9.12
N ARG A 109 -14.85 -1.40 -9.72
CA ARG A 109 -15.39 -1.13 -11.06
C ARG A 109 -16.22 0.16 -11.08
N GLN A 110 -17.00 0.42 -10.04
CA GLN A 110 -17.74 1.68 -9.91
C GLN A 110 -16.81 2.88 -9.78
N CYS A 111 -15.70 2.74 -9.05
CA CYS A 111 -14.67 3.77 -8.94
C CYS A 111 -14.01 4.08 -10.30
N SER A 112 -13.71 3.04 -11.10
CA SER A 112 -13.15 3.21 -12.45
C SER A 112 -14.15 3.88 -13.42
N LEU A 113 -15.45 3.55 -13.34
CA LEU A 113 -16.51 4.13 -14.19
C LEU A 113 -16.87 5.59 -13.90
N TYR A 114 -16.60 6.08 -12.68
CA TYR A 114 -16.85 7.49 -12.33
C TYR A 114 -16.06 8.48 -13.22
N ASN A 115 -15.04 7.98 -13.91
CA ASN A 115 -14.16 8.70 -14.83
C ASN A 115 -14.86 9.12 -16.15
N GLU A 116 -15.88 8.39 -16.62
CA GLU A 116 -16.56 8.71 -17.89
C GLU A 116 -17.74 9.68 -17.72
N SER A 117 -18.35 9.70 -16.53
CA SER A 117 -19.65 10.33 -16.30
C SER A 117 -19.59 11.68 -15.56
N SER A 118 -18.42 12.07 -15.03
CA SER A 118 -18.26 13.32 -14.25
C SER A 118 -17.69 14.50 -15.04
N SER A 119 -17.71 14.44 -16.38
CA SER A 119 -17.29 15.52 -17.29
C SER A 119 -18.11 16.83 -17.22
N THR A 120 -19.14 16.93 -16.36
CA THR A 120 -20.06 18.09 -16.35
C THR A 120 -20.38 18.68 -14.98
N SER A 121 -19.83 18.19 -13.87
CA SER A 121 -20.08 18.85 -12.58
C SER A 121 -18.85 19.61 -12.10
N HIS A 122 -18.85 20.92 -12.37
CA HIS A 122 -18.05 21.90 -11.64
C HIS A 122 -18.51 21.96 -10.18
N HIS A 123 -18.19 20.93 -9.40
CA HIS A 123 -18.17 21.09 -7.95
C HIS A 123 -16.86 21.80 -7.61
N HIS A 124 -16.95 23.11 -7.50
CA HIS A 124 -16.00 23.93 -6.76
C HIS A 124 -15.95 23.38 -5.32
N CYS A 125 -15.07 22.41 -5.08
CA CYS A 125 -14.75 21.97 -3.72
C CYS A 125 -13.76 22.98 -3.14
N THR A 126 -14.27 24.18 -2.84
CA THR A 126 -13.56 25.14 -1.99
C THR A 126 -13.70 24.64 -0.56
N THR A 127 -12.80 23.77 -0.13
CA THR A 127 -12.72 23.38 1.28
C THR A 127 -11.69 24.27 1.97
N THR A 128 -12.21 25.29 2.66
CA THR A 128 -11.55 25.97 3.77
C THR A 128 -11.19 24.94 4.82
N MET A 129 -9.90 24.73 5.08
CA MET A 129 -9.44 23.93 6.22
C MET A 129 -9.84 24.63 7.52
N THR A 130 -11.00 24.26 8.07
CA THR A 130 -11.41 24.71 9.40
C THR A 130 -10.86 23.71 10.40
N LEU A 131 -9.64 24.00 10.86
CA LEU A 131 -8.97 23.35 11.98
C LEU A 131 -9.72 23.72 13.27
N ASN A 132 -10.55 22.83 13.79
CA ASN A 132 -11.02 22.91 15.18
C ASN A 132 -10.80 21.57 15.90
N SER A 133 -9.61 21.48 16.49
CA SER A 133 -9.30 20.99 17.83
C SER A 133 -10.11 19.82 18.41
N ALA A 134 -9.53 18.63 18.30
CA ALA A 134 -9.43 17.70 19.42
C ALA A 134 -7.97 17.22 19.51
N SER A 135 -7.21 18.02 20.26
CA SER A 135 -5.87 17.86 20.81
C SER A 135 -5.00 16.67 20.39
N GLY A 136 -3.91 16.98 19.68
CA GLY A 136 -2.63 16.32 19.86
C GLY A 136 -1.88 15.98 18.58
N ILE A 137 -0.88 16.81 18.27
CA ILE A 137 0.25 16.55 17.35
C ILE A 137 -0.02 16.99 15.90
N THR A 138 0.41 18.23 15.64
CA THR A 138 0.51 18.88 14.33
C THR A 138 1.68 18.30 13.52
N SER A 139 1.40 17.62 12.41
CA SER A 139 2.41 17.19 11.42
C SER A 139 2.46 18.17 10.25
N SER A 140 3.14 19.29 10.45
CA SER A 140 3.64 20.18 9.40
C SER A 140 5.10 19.86 9.03
N SER A 141 5.40 18.55 8.88
CA SER A 141 6.76 18.01 8.67
C SER A 141 6.76 16.71 7.85
N ILE A 142 5.98 16.68 6.75
CA ILE A 142 5.71 15.44 5.96
C ILE A 142 6.95 14.87 5.24
N SER A 143 8.09 15.58 5.19
CA SER A 143 9.36 15.03 4.66
C SER A 143 10.35 14.57 5.74
N GLN A 144 10.07 14.79 7.02
CA GLN A 144 10.93 14.34 8.13
C GLN A 144 10.31 13.19 8.94
N SER A 145 8.97 13.04 8.95
CA SER A 145 8.30 12.08 9.84
C SER A 145 8.40 10.61 9.40
N GLU A 146 8.67 10.32 8.13
CA GLU A 146 8.79 8.93 7.64
C GLU A 146 10.12 8.30 8.06
N ASP A 147 11.21 9.08 8.02
CA ASP A 147 12.52 8.66 8.50
C ASP A 147 12.50 8.40 10.01
N ASP A 148 11.78 9.22 10.79
CA ASP A 148 11.68 9.07 12.25
C ASP A 148 11.08 7.72 12.67
N GLN A 149 10.09 7.21 11.93
CA GLN A 149 9.48 5.89 12.21
C GLN A 149 10.45 4.75 11.92
N ILE A 150 11.22 4.85 10.85
CA ILE A 150 12.24 3.85 10.48
C ILE A 150 13.41 3.88 11.46
N VAL A 151 13.80 5.06 11.93
CA VAL A 151 14.84 5.23 12.96
C VAL A 151 14.36 4.68 14.31
N ASP A 152 13.13 4.98 14.74
CA ASP A 152 12.54 4.36 15.95
C ASP A 152 12.53 2.84 15.86
N LEU A 153 12.09 2.31 14.71
CA LEU A 153 12.08 0.87 14.46
C LEU A 153 13.48 0.26 14.57
N GLN A 154 14.48 0.87 13.94
CA GLN A 154 15.87 0.41 14.01
C GLN A 154 16.39 0.39 15.46
N ASN A 155 16.05 1.40 16.26
CA ASN A 155 16.49 1.51 17.65
C ASN A 155 15.82 0.46 18.56
N ARG A 156 14.61 0.02 18.21
CA ARG A 156 13.84 -0.98 18.96
C ARG A 156 14.17 -2.41 18.57
N LEU A 157 14.77 -2.63 17.40
CA LEU A 157 15.15 -3.96 16.94
C LEU A 157 16.32 -4.51 17.76
N GLN A 158 16.10 -5.69 18.33
CA GLN A 158 17.11 -6.49 18.99
C GLN A 158 17.37 -7.77 18.22
N PHE A 159 18.64 -8.07 18.02
CA PHE A 159 19.09 -9.28 17.34
C PHE A 159 19.51 -10.31 18.38
N ARG A 160 19.05 -11.55 18.22
CA ARG A 160 19.57 -12.68 19.00
C ARG A 160 21.04 -12.89 18.65
N LYS A 161 21.82 -13.46 19.59
CA LYS A 161 23.29 -13.65 19.47
C LYS A 161 23.73 -14.40 18.19
N HIS A 162 22.83 -15.14 17.55
CA HIS A 162 23.11 -15.98 16.38
C HIS A 162 22.56 -15.39 15.06
N ILE A 163 21.92 -14.22 15.09
CA ILE A 163 21.34 -13.57 13.91
C ILE A 163 22.24 -12.41 13.50
N GLN A 164 22.57 -12.33 12.22
CA GLN A 164 23.31 -11.20 11.67
C GLN A 164 22.47 -9.92 11.80
N PRO A 165 23.00 -8.83 12.36
CA PRO A 165 22.28 -7.56 12.44
C PRO A 165 21.87 -7.07 11.06
N VAL A 166 20.60 -6.69 10.92
CA VAL A 166 20.05 -6.11 9.68
C VAL A 166 19.84 -4.61 9.89
N THR A 167 20.39 -3.80 8.99
CA THR A 167 20.14 -2.37 8.97
C THR A 167 18.86 -2.10 8.19
N VAL A 168 17.84 -1.60 8.89
CA VAL A 168 16.53 -1.22 8.37
C VAL A 168 16.55 0.21 7.86
N THR A 169 17.34 1.11 8.46
CA THR A 169 17.51 2.49 7.97
C THR A 169 18.12 2.48 6.57
N GLY A 170 17.42 3.04 5.58
CA GLY A 170 17.88 3.12 4.20
C GLY A 170 17.18 4.26 3.47
N ARG A 171 17.87 4.89 2.52
CA ARG A 171 17.26 5.93 1.66
C ARG A 171 16.12 5.29 0.89
N ASN A 172 14.91 5.85 1.02
CA ASN A 172 13.67 5.40 0.38
C ASN A 172 13.00 4.15 0.99
N ARG A 173 13.33 3.75 2.22
CA ARG A 173 12.54 2.72 2.93
C ARG A 173 11.43 3.37 3.73
N HIS A 174 10.24 2.79 3.63
CA HIS A 174 9.07 3.20 4.40
C HIS A 174 8.28 1.96 4.84
N VAL A 175 7.59 2.09 5.97
CA VAL A 175 6.73 1.03 6.50
C VAL A 175 5.41 1.06 5.74
N ILE A 176 5.07 -0.04 5.07
CA ILE A 176 3.78 -0.24 4.40
C ILE A 176 2.75 -0.78 5.39
N PHE A 177 3.17 -1.69 6.29
CA PHE A 177 2.28 -2.32 7.27
C PHE A 177 3.04 -2.71 8.53
N SER A 178 2.37 -2.62 9.68
CA SER A 178 2.88 -3.11 10.97
C SER A 178 1.72 -3.62 11.82
N GLY A 179 1.76 -4.88 12.25
CA GLY A 179 0.69 -5.47 13.07
C GLY A 179 0.94 -6.91 13.51
N VAL A 180 0.02 -7.48 14.28
CA VAL A 180 0.08 -8.88 14.72
C VAL A 180 -0.43 -9.80 13.61
N LEU A 181 0.34 -10.84 13.30
CA LEU A 181 -0.05 -11.96 12.44
C LEU A 181 -0.01 -13.27 13.24
N LEU A 182 -0.88 -14.21 12.87
CA LEU A 182 -0.85 -15.59 13.36
C LEU A 182 -0.12 -16.45 12.33
N LEU A 183 1.09 -16.89 12.68
CA LEU A 183 1.85 -17.81 11.84
C LEU A 183 1.57 -19.25 12.27
N GLN A 184 1.20 -20.11 11.32
CA GLN A 184 1.05 -21.53 11.57
C GLN A 184 2.41 -22.22 11.45
N ASN A 185 2.83 -22.93 12.49
CA ASN A 185 4.06 -23.71 12.47
C ASN A 185 3.86 -25.12 11.87
N GLU A 186 4.95 -25.85 11.66
CA GLU A 186 4.94 -27.22 11.11
C GLU A 186 4.06 -28.20 11.92
N ASN A 187 3.86 -27.92 13.20
CA ASN A 187 3.02 -28.71 14.10
C ASN A 187 1.53 -28.27 14.07
N LYS A 188 1.13 -27.44 13.10
CA LYS A 188 -0.22 -26.85 12.95
C LYS A 188 -0.66 -25.94 14.10
N ASN A 189 0.25 -25.54 14.99
CA ASN A 189 -0.04 -24.57 16.04
C ASN A 189 0.16 -23.15 15.52
N TYR A 190 -0.64 -22.21 16.03
CA TYR A 190 -0.53 -20.79 15.68
C TYR A 190 0.32 -20.05 16.72
N THR A 191 1.24 -19.22 16.23
CA THR A 191 2.05 -18.33 17.06
C THR A 191 1.82 -16.88 16.64
N GLU A 192 1.43 -16.04 17.60
CA GLU A 192 1.35 -14.60 17.39
C GLU A 192 2.74 -14.01 17.17
N THR A 193 2.88 -13.27 16.07
CA THR A 193 4.12 -12.63 15.66
C THR A 193 3.83 -11.22 15.18
N TRP A 194 4.65 -10.26 15.55
CA TRP A 194 4.53 -8.90 15.05
C TRP A 194 5.25 -8.78 13.71
N ALA A 195 4.49 -8.59 12.63
CA ALA A 195 5.02 -8.46 11.29
C ALA A 195 5.12 -7.00 10.88
N ILE A 196 6.22 -6.64 10.24
CA ILE A 196 6.46 -5.31 9.69
C ILE A 196 6.85 -5.47 8.23
N LEU A 197 6.01 -4.95 7.34
CA LEU A 197 6.25 -4.92 5.91
C LEU A 197 6.83 -3.56 5.53
N LEU A 198 8.04 -3.57 5.01
CA LEU A 198 8.66 -2.48 4.29
C LEU A 198 8.50 -2.70 2.79
N ASN A 199 8.80 -1.69 1.99
CA ASN A 199 8.77 -1.76 0.53
C ASN A 199 9.71 -2.81 -0.09
N ASP A 200 10.80 -3.16 0.59
CA ASP A 200 11.80 -4.12 0.10
C ASP A 200 12.01 -5.33 1.04
N MET A 201 11.31 -5.39 2.17
CA MET A 201 11.60 -6.36 3.23
C MET A 201 10.37 -6.68 4.09
N LEU A 202 10.26 -7.93 4.52
CA LEU A 202 9.27 -8.37 5.51
C LEU A 202 10.00 -8.85 6.76
N LEU A 203 9.73 -8.21 7.89
CA LEU A 203 10.31 -8.54 9.18
C LEU A 203 9.28 -9.23 10.08
N PHE A 204 9.69 -10.33 10.70
CA PHE A 204 8.92 -11.01 11.74
C PHE A 204 9.63 -10.81 13.07
N THR A 205 8.91 -10.23 14.03
CA THR A 205 9.45 -9.86 15.34
C THR A 205 8.57 -10.38 16.45
N GLN A 206 9.18 -10.72 17.57
CA GLN A 206 8.49 -10.99 18.82
C GLN A 206 8.46 -9.69 19.63
N ARG A 207 7.26 -9.19 19.91
CA ARG A 207 7.06 -8.01 20.75
C ARG A 207 7.12 -8.43 22.20
N ASN A 208 8.01 -7.82 22.99
CA ASN A 208 8.00 -8.02 24.43
C ASN A 208 6.87 -7.16 25.03
N ALA A 209 6.04 -7.72 25.90
CA ALA A 209 4.89 -7.00 26.46
C ALA A 209 5.31 -5.89 27.45
N ILE A 210 6.53 -5.98 27.99
CA ILE A 210 7.06 -5.10 29.04
C ILE A 210 8.01 -4.05 28.47
N ASP A 211 8.69 -4.37 27.37
CA ASP A 211 9.71 -3.54 26.74
C ASP A 211 9.29 -3.30 25.29
N THR A 212 9.22 -2.05 24.82
CA THR A 212 8.76 -1.70 23.46
C THR A 212 9.64 -2.27 22.34
N ARG A 213 10.70 -2.98 22.72
CA ARG A 213 11.66 -3.65 21.85
C ARG A 213 11.07 -4.82 21.08
N LEU A 214 11.63 -5.03 19.90
CA LEU A 214 11.21 -6.02 18.93
C LEU A 214 12.38 -6.99 18.70
N THR A 215 12.21 -8.26 19.06
CA THR A 215 13.24 -9.26 18.84
C THR A 215 13.02 -9.94 17.50
N LEU A 216 14.01 -9.90 16.60
CA LEU A 216 13.91 -10.62 15.33
C LEU A 216 13.90 -12.14 15.61
N GLN A 217 12.93 -12.86 15.02
CA GLN A 217 12.83 -14.32 15.17
C GLN A 217 13.79 -15.06 14.24
#